data_AF-A0ABD3WVJ5-F1
#
_entry.id   AF-A0ABD3WVJ5-F1
#
_cell.length_a   1.000
_cell.length_b   1.000
_cell.length_c   1.000
_cell.angle_alpha   90.00
_cell.angle_beta   90.00
_cell.angle_gamma   90.00
#
_symmetry.space_group_name_H-M   'P 1'
#
loop_
_entity.id
_entity.type
_entity.pdbx_description
1 polymer ?
#
loop_
_entity_poly.entity_id
_entity_poly.type
_entity_poly.pdbx_seq_one_letter_code
_entity_poly.pdbx_strand_id
1 'polypeptide(L)'
;MFQFSITASSVLKQLIFKPCSLRCARPYVNFVRQLAVSTSELPKPPKKSPGKFFLFMQDKREQIFAENPGKKVTELAKIAGAMWNKLDEKDKKFYEEEDLKRKQEYAKEYELYLGSLTQNQINQLEVEKHQKILSRKERKQKMIQKRDEKELAKPKRPSSAYGLFMKDFYAKNASKDSVKGSSFISFKVIADVWETLSNEEKMVYSNKAAELVKEYRKDMLKWYHKMEDQGRLELLPKSYQRLATKSKPERKRKSVEKKEE
;
A
#
# COMPACT_ATOMS: atom_id res chain seq x y z
N MET A 1 66.18 27.47 34.23
CA MET A 1 65.37 26.23 34.33
C MET A 1 64.23 26.33 33.32
N PHE A 2 63.69 25.19 32.86
CA PHE A 2 62.41 25.00 32.15
C PHE A 2 61.30 25.95 32.67
N GLN A 3 60.29 26.44 31.94
CA GLN A 3 59.59 26.07 30.67
C GLN A 3 58.78 27.34 30.20
N PHE A 4 57.91 27.42 29.16
CA PHE A 4 57.29 26.48 28.20
C PHE A 4 56.79 27.25 26.93
N SER A 5 56.58 26.53 25.82
CA SER A 5 55.50 26.68 24.82
C SER A 5 55.14 28.04 24.17
N ILE A 6 55.66 28.26 22.95
CA ILE A 6 54.98 29.06 21.91
C ILE A 6 54.06 28.13 21.11
N THR A 7 52.78 28.49 20.95
CA THR A 7 51.81 27.72 20.17
C THR A 7 52.01 27.91 18.66
N ALA A 8 52.51 26.88 17.98
CA ALA A 8 52.63 26.86 16.53
C ALA A 8 51.25 26.72 15.88
N SER A 9 50.64 27.84 15.47
CA SER A 9 49.51 27.83 14.54
C SER A 9 50.04 27.95 13.11
N SER A 10 50.15 26.83 12.40
CA SER A 10 50.64 26.81 11.02
C SER A 10 50.07 25.63 10.23
N VAL A 11 49.81 25.85 8.94
CA VAL A 11 49.49 24.88 7.86
C VAL A 11 48.25 23.98 8.12
N LEU A 12 47.14 23.97 7.37
CA LEU A 12 46.98 23.94 5.91
C LEU A 12 45.61 24.52 5.50
N LYS A 13 45.60 25.43 4.52
CA LYS A 13 44.50 25.49 3.55
C LYS A 13 44.59 24.26 2.63
N GLN A 14 43.47 23.92 1.98
CA GLN A 14 43.30 22.79 1.04
C GLN A 14 43.05 21.41 1.67
N LEU A 15 41.77 21.11 1.98
CA LEU A 15 41.21 19.79 1.70
C LEU A 15 39.79 19.92 1.12
N ILE A 16 39.74 19.76 -0.21
CA ILE A 16 38.70 19.02 -0.97
C ILE A 16 37.23 19.39 -0.70
N PHE A 17 36.65 20.10 -1.68
CA PHE A 17 35.21 20.07 -1.96
C PHE A 17 34.70 18.62 -2.00
N LYS A 18 33.88 18.22 -1.03
CA LYS A 18 33.01 17.03 -1.14
C LYS A 18 31.60 17.48 -1.52
N PRO A 19 31.16 17.33 -2.78
CA PRO A 19 29.76 17.58 -3.13
C PRO A 19 28.89 16.51 -2.47
N CYS A 20 28.14 16.89 -1.43
CA CYS A 20 27.23 15.98 -0.74
C CYS A 20 25.96 15.77 -1.59
N SER A 21 26.08 14.98 -2.67
CA SER A 21 25.00 14.67 -3.59
C SER A 21 24.03 13.63 -2.99
N LEU A 22 23.35 13.98 -1.89
CA LEU A 22 22.33 13.15 -1.25
C LEU A 22 21.01 13.16 -2.05
N ARG A 23 21.07 12.70 -3.30
CA ARG A 23 19.91 12.19 -4.05
C ARG A 23 19.57 10.75 -3.61
N CYS A 24 19.70 10.47 -2.31
CA CYS A 24 19.80 9.13 -1.74
C CYS A 24 18.51 8.68 -1.01
N ALA A 25 17.35 8.87 -1.64
CA ALA A 25 16.09 8.25 -1.23
C ALA A 25 15.46 7.36 -2.32
N ARG A 26 16.10 7.26 -3.50
CA ARG A 26 15.69 6.40 -4.62
C ARG A 26 16.59 5.18 -4.89
N PRO A 27 17.89 5.17 -4.56
CA PRO A 27 18.70 3.95 -4.62
C PRO A 27 18.17 2.87 -3.68
N TYR A 28 17.81 3.22 -2.43
CA TYR A 28 17.42 2.23 -1.42
C TYR A 28 16.18 1.42 -1.81
N VAL A 29 15.14 2.04 -2.38
CA VAL A 29 13.95 1.30 -2.86
C VAL A 29 14.22 0.42 -4.09
N ASN A 30 15.24 0.73 -4.90
CA ASN A 30 15.69 -0.14 -5.98
C ASN A 30 16.63 -1.24 -5.47
N PHE A 31 17.47 -0.94 -4.48
CA PHE A 31 18.39 -1.88 -3.83
C PHE A 31 17.63 -2.93 -3.00
N VAL A 32 16.66 -2.53 -2.18
CA VAL A 32 15.74 -3.46 -1.48
C VAL A 32 14.90 -4.26 -2.48
N ARG A 33 14.67 -3.75 -3.69
CA ARG A 33 13.98 -4.48 -4.78
C ARG A 33 14.90 -5.42 -5.56
N GLN A 34 16.20 -5.14 -5.63
CA GLN A 34 17.23 -6.05 -6.16
C GLN A 34 17.58 -7.15 -5.13
N LEU A 35 17.64 -6.80 -3.84
CA LEU A 35 17.82 -7.73 -2.72
C LEU A 35 16.55 -8.49 -2.33
N ALA A 36 15.39 -8.14 -2.91
CA ALA A 36 14.20 -9.00 -2.93
C ALA A 36 14.39 -10.22 -3.89
N VAL A 37 15.59 -10.80 -3.89
CA VAL A 37 15.78 -12.21 -4.20
C VAL A 37 14.94 -12.99 -3.19
N SER A 38 14.16 -13.97 -3.67
CA SER A 38 13.43 -14.88 -2.79
C SER A 38 14.41 -15.49 -1.79
N THR A 39 14.14 -15.36 -0.50
CA THR A 39 14.95 -15.97 0.57
C THR A 39 14.75 -17.48 0.69
N SER A 40 13.99 -18.09 -0.23
CA SER A 40 13.93 -19.53 -0.41
C SER A 40 15.10 -19.99 -1.28
N GLU A 41 15.86 -20.96 -0.77
CA GLU A 41 16.99 -21.63 -1.44
C GLU A 41 16.58 -22.46 -2.67
N LEU A 42 15.29 -22.43 -3.02
CA LEU A 42 14.72 -23.18 -4.13
C LEU A 42 15.05 -22.49 -5.47
N PRO A 43 15.31 -23.27 -6.54
CA PRO A 43 15.42 -22.70 -7.87
C PRO A 43 14.11 -21.97 -8.22
N LYS A 44 14.23 -20.80 -8.85
CA LYS A 44 13.06 -19.98 -9.18
C LYS A 44 12.30 -20.64 -10.34
N PRO A 45 10.95 -20.66 -10.31
CA PRO A 45 10.16 -21.18 -11.42
C PRO A 45 10.43 -20.35 -12.69
N PRO A 46 10.42 -20.97 -13.88
CA PRO A 46 10.61 -20.25 -15.14
C PRO A 46 9.51 -19.19 -15.30
N LYS A 47 9.86 -18.11 -16.00
CA LYS A 47 8.96 -16.97 -16.17
C LYS A 47 8.01 -17.25 -17.32
N LYS A 48 6.70 -17.09 -17.09
CA LYS A 48 5.67 -17.20 -18.14
C LYS A 48 6.04 -16.41 -19.39
N SER A 49 5.85 -17.04 -20.55
CA SER A 49 6.04 -16.41 -21.85
C SER A 49 5.16 -15.15 -22.01
N PRO A 50 5.65 -14.11 -22.71
CA PRO A 50 4.81 -12.98 -23.11
C PRO A 50 3.78 -13.44 -24.16
N GLY A 51 2.55 -12.94 -24.07
CA GLY A 51 1.52 -13.21 -25.09
C GLY A 51 1.70 -12.35 -26.34
N LYS A 52 1.00 -12.69 -27.44
CA LYS A 52 1.11 -12.05 -28.78
C LYS A 52 1.21 -10.52 -28.78
N PHE A 53 0.35 -9.83 -28.04
CA PHE A 53 0.38 -8.37 -27.94
C PHE A 53 1.63 -7.83 -27.19
N PHE A 54 2.15 -8.57 -26.22
CA PHE A 54 3.36 -8.19 -25.49
C PHE A 54 4.63 -8.40 -26.32
N LEU A 55 4.64 -9.37 -27.23
CA LEU A 55 5.69 -9.56 -28.23
C LEU A 55 5.73 -8.37 -29.19
N PHE A 56 4.59 -8.04 -29.82
CA PHE A 56 4.45 -6.82 -30.62
C PHE A 56 4.85 -5.54 -29.86
N MET A 57 4.41 -5.39 -28.60
CA MET A 57 4.80 -4.25 -27.77
C MET A 57 6.29 -4.22 -27.42
N GLN A 58 6.98 -5.36 -27.41
CA GLN A 58 8.43 -5.43 -27.17
C GLN A 58 9.17 -4.90 -28.41
N ASP A 59 8.83 -5.40 -29.59
CA ASP A 59 9.44 -5.01 -30.87
C ASP A 59 9.18 -3.53 -31.20
N LYS A 60 7.94 -3.07 -31.02
CA LYS A 60 7.54 -1.69 -31.29
C LYS A 60 7.81 -0.71 -30.15
N ARG A 61 8.38 -1.17 -29.02
CA ARG A 61 8.61 -0.31 -27.85
C ARG A 61 9.48 0.90 -28.15
N GLU A 62 10.58 0.66 -28.88
CA GLU A 62 11.59 1.68 -29.16
C GLU A 62 11.07 2.69 -30.20
N GLN A 63 10.43 2.20 -31.26
CA GLN A 63 9.72 3.03 -32.24
C GLN A 63 8.68 3.94 -31.55
N ILE A 64 7.78 3.36 -30.74
CA ILE A 64 6.73 4.11 -30.04
C ILE A 64 7.32 5.15 -29.08
N PHE A 65 8.45 4.85 -28.43
CA PHE A 65 9.12 5.80 -27.54
C PHE A 65 9.83 6.93 -28.30
N ALA A 66 10.48 6.63 -29.42
CA ALA A 66 11.15 7.61 -30.28
C ALA A 66 10.17 8.57 -30.97
N GLU A 67 9.02 8.07 -31.42
CA GLU A 67 7.92 8.88 -31.98
C GLU A 67 7.18 9.71 -30.92
N ASN A 68 7.34 9.41 -29.63
CA ASN A 68 6.56 10.01 -28.54
C ASN A 68 7.43 10.38 -27.31
N PRO A 69 8.50 11.17 -27.48
CA PRO A 69 9.36 11.56 -26.37
C PRO A 69 8.57 12.34 -25.30
N GLY A 70 8.83 12.03 -24.04
CA GLY A 70 8.20 12.71 -22.90
C GLY A 70 6.76 12.29 -22.54
N LYS A 71 6.05 11.51 -23.38
CA LYS A 71 4.72 10.97 -23.01
C LYS A 71 4.83 9.95 -21.88
N LYS A 72 3.78 9.83 -21.07
CA LYS A 72 3.75 8.87 -19.96
C LYS A 72 3.61 7.45 -20.49
N VAL A 73 4.21 6.46 -19.81
CA VAL A 73 4.14 5.04 -20.21
C VAL A 73 2.69 4.54 -20.37
N THR A 74 1.75 5.09 -19.59
CA THR A 74 0.30 4.82 -19.69
C THR A 74 -0.35 5.33 -20.98
N GLU A 75 0.20 6.38 -21.60
CA GLU A 75 -0.24 6.91 -22.89
C GLU A 75 0.40 6.10 -24.02
N LEU A 76 1.70 5.79 -23.92
CA LEU A 76 2.40 4.91 -24.86
C LEU A 76 1.72 3.53 -24.98
N ALA A 77 1.26 2.95 -23.86
CA ALA A 77 0.51 1.70 -23.88
C ALA A 77 -0.85 1.80 -24.61
N LYS A 78 -1.52 2.95 -24.58
CA LYS A 78 -2.75 3.18 -25.36
C LYS A 78 -2.44 3.30 -26.86
N ILE A 79 -1.35 3.97 -27.21
CA ILE A 79 -0.87 4.09 -28.60
C ILE A 79 -0.52 2.71 -29.15
N ALA A 80 0.23 1.89 -28.39
CA ALA A 80 0.55 0.52 -28.76
C ALA A 80 -0.71 -0.36 -28.97
N GLY A 81 -1.71 -0.24 -28.09
CA GLY A 81 -2.99 -0.94 -28.26
C GLY A 81 -3.75 -0.50 -29.52
N ALA A 82 -3.74 0.79 -29.85
CA ALA A 82 -4.34 1.30 -31.08
C ALA A 82 -3.60 0.83 -32.34
N MET A 83 -2.25 0.77 -32.30
CA MET A 83 -1.43 0.22 -33.39
C MET A 83 -1.70 -1.28 -33.59
N TRP A 84 -1.75 -2.07 -32.52
CA TRP A 84 -2.08 -3.50 -32.58
C TRP A 84 -3.46 -3.75 -33.21
N ASN A 85 -4.47 -2.96 -32.85
CA ASN A 85 -5.80 -3.11 -33.42
C ASN A 85 -5.81 -2.83 -34.94
N LYS A 86 -5.05 -1.83 -35.39
CA LYS A 86 -4.87 -1.46 -36.81
C LYS A 86 -3.94 -2.39 -37.61
N LEU A 87 -3.22 -3.28 -36.95
CA LEU A 87 -2.24 -4.17 -37.58
C LEU A 87 -2.94 -5.18 -38.52
N ASP A 88 -2.30 -5.54 -39.63
CA ASP A 88 -2.85 -6.49 -40.60
C ASP A 88 -2.98 -7.91 -40.02
N GLU A 89 -3.88 -8.72 -40.58
CA GLU A 89 -4.07 -10.11 -40.14
C GLU A 89 -2.82 -10.98 -40.32
N LYS A 90 -1.98 -10.70 -41.33
CA LYS A 90 -0.73 -11.44 -41.57
C LYS A 90 0.26 -11.25 -40.43
N ASP A 91 0.49 -10.00 -40.03
CA ASP A 91 1.39 -9.66 -38.93
C ASP A 91 0.80 -10.13 -37.59
N LYS A 92 -0.52 -10.00 -37.38
CA LYS A 92 -1.19 -10.57 -36.20
C LYS A 92 -0.98 -12.09 -36.09
N LYS A 93 -1.09 -12.83 -37.21
CA LYS A 93 -0.84 -14.28 -37.26
C LYS A 93 0.60 -14.64 -36.92
N PHE A 94 1.59 -13.90 -37.43
CA PHE A 94 2.99 -14.08 -37.04
C PHE A 94 3.17 -14.03 -35.51
N TYR A 95 2.61 -13.00 -34.84
CA TYR A 95 2.67 -12.92 -33.37
C TYR A 95 1.83 -13.98 -32.64
N GLU A 96 0.81 -14.56 -33.28
CA GLU A 96 0.02 -15.68 -32.72
C GLU A 96 0.80 -17.00 -32.74
N GLU A 97 1.50 -17.28 -33.84
CA GLU A 97 2.38 -18.44 -33.98
C GLU A 97 3.59 -18.36 -33.03
N GLU A 98 4.18 -17.17 -32.89
CA GLU A 98 5.33 -16.93 -31.99
C GLU A 98 4.93 -17.05 -30.50
N ASP A 99 3.77 -16.51 -30.12
CA ASP A 99 3.16 -16.71 -28.79
C ASP A 99 2.88 -18.19 -28.51
N LEU A 100 2.31 -18.93 -29.47
CA LEU A 100 2.06 -20.36 -29.34
C LEU A 100 3.36 -21.15 -29.15
N LYS A 101 4.39 -20.87 -29.94
CA LYS A 101 5.71 -21.49 -29.82
C LYS A 101 6.32 -21.25 -28.44
N ARG A 102 6.38 -19.99 -27.98
CA ARG A 102 6.92 -19.65 -26.66
C ARG A 102 6.11 -20.23 -25.50
N LYS A 103 4.80 -20.43 -25.66
CA LYS A 103 3.96 -21.15 -24.68
C LYS A 103 4.32 -22.63 -24.60
N GLN A 104 4.60 -23.28 -25.71
CA GLN A 104 5.05 -24.69 -25.74
C GLN A 104 6.46 -24.84 -25.15
N GLU A 105 7.38 -23.92 -25.44
CA GLU A 105 8.72 -23.87 -24.84
C GLU A 105 8.62 -23.68 -23.31
N TYR A 106 7.86 -22.68 -22.85
CA TYR A 106 7.60 -22.46 -21.43
C TYR A 106 6.95 -23.68 -20.73
N ALA A 107 6.04 -24.40 -21.40
CA ALA A 107 5.41 -25.59 -20.83
C ALA A 107 6.46 -26.68 -20.55
N LYS A 108 7.33 -26.97 -21.54
CA LYS A 108 8.44 -27.92 -21.41
C LYS A 108 9.43 -27.51 -20.32
N GLU A 109 9.82 -26.23 -20.28
CA GLU A 109 10.69 -25.68 -19.22
C GLU A 109 10.05 -25.83 -17.82
N TYR A 110 8.73 -25.61 -17.72
CA TYR A 110 8.00 -25.70 -16.46
C TYR A 110 7.80 -27.16 -16.00
N GLU A 111 7.63 -28.10 -16.92
CA GLU A 111 7.62 -29.54 -16.63
C GLU A 111 8.99 -30.03 -16.14
N LEU A 112 10.07 -29.66 -16.83
CA LEU A 112 11.45 -29.94 -16.40
C LEU A 112 11.75 -29.31 -15.03
N TYR A 113 11.28 -28.08 -14.80
CA TYR A 113 11.38 -27.43 -13.50
C TYR A 113 10.68 -28.25 -12.41
N LEU A 114 9.41 -28.63 -12.60
CA LEU A 114 8.69 -29.44 -11.60
C LEU A 114 9.35 -30.80 -11.37
N GLY A 115 9.84 -31.47 -12.41
CA GLY A 115 10.57 -32.73 -12.30
C GLY A 115 11.92 -32.63 -11.58
N SER A 116 12.52 -31.44 -11.54
CA SER A 116 13.76 -31.18 -10.78
C SER A 116 13.55 -30.96 -9.27
N LEU A 117 12.30 -30.83 -8.82
CA LEU A 117 11.95 -30.56 -7.42
C LEU A 117 11.46 -31.81 -6.68
N THR A 118 11.77 -31.86 -5.39
CA THR A 118 11.13 -32.82 -4.47
C THR A 118 9.70 -32.40 -4.13
N GLN A 119 8.84 -33.36 -3.78
CA GLN A 119 7.45 -33.10 -3.42
C GLN A 119 7.30 -32.07 -2.29
N ASN A 120 8.21 -32.06 -1.31
CA ASN A 120 8.21 -31.09 -0.22
C ASN A 120 8.45 -29.65 -0.72
N GLN A 121 9.33 -29.47 -1.71
CA GLN A 121 9.60 -28.15 -2.31
C GLN A 121 8.41 -27.70 -3.17
N ILE A 122 7.75 -28.60 -3.89
CA ILE A 122 6.50 -28.32 -4.63
C ILE A 122 5.43 -27.82 -3.64
N ASN A 123 5.19 -28.56 -2.56
CA ASN A 123 4.22 -28.19 -1.52
C ASN A 123 4.54 -26.82 -0.89
N GLN A 124 5.81 -26.51 -0.62
CA GLN A 124 6.25 -25.19 -0.14
C GLN A 124 5.93 -24.07 -1.14
N LEU A 125 6.21 -24.26 -2.43
CA LEU A 125 5.89 -23.29 -3.48
C LEU A 125 4.38 -23.04 -3.60
N GLU A 126 3.56 -24.07 -3.43
CA GLU A 126 2.10 -23.94 -3.43
C GLU A 126 1.59 -23.12 -2.24
N VAL A 127 2.11 -23.38 -1.03
CA VAL A 127 1.80 -22.60 0.18
C VAL A 127 2.25 -21.15 0.02
N GLU A 128 3.47 -20.89 -0.45
CA GLU A 128 3.94 -19.54 -0.76
C GLU A 128 3.02 -18.82 -1.77
N LYS A 129 2.66 -19.50 -2.86
CA LYS A 129 1.75 -18.98 -3.90
C LYS A 129 0.37 -18.66 -3.32
N HIS A 130 -0.16 -19.51 -2.44
CA HIS A 130 -1.42 -19.27 -1.75
C HIS A 130 -1.34 -18.05 -0.82
N GLN A 131 -0.31 -17.95 0.02
CA GLN A 131 -0.07 -16.78 0.89
C GLN A 131 0.10 -15.48 0.09
N LYS A 132 0.81 -15.54 -1.05
CA LYS A 132 0.95 -14.41 -2.00
C LYS A 132 -0.39 -14.02 -2.65
N ILE A 133 -1.33 -14.95 -2.82
CA ILE A 133 -2.70 -14.66 -3.29
C ILE A 133 -3.55 -14.06 -2.16
N LEU A 134 -3.54 -14.64 -0.95
CA LEU A 134 -4.28 -14.13 0.21
C LEU A 134 -3.88 -12.70 0.55
N SER A 135 -2.57 -12.43 0.71
CA SER A 135 -2.06 -11.08 0.99
C SER A 135 -2.39 -10.06 -0.10
N ARG A 136 -2.48 -10.46 -1.38
CA ARG A 136 -2.99 -9.61 -2.46
C ARG A 136 -4.50 -9.34 -2.34
N LYS A 137 -5.31 -10.35 -2.01
CA LYS A 137 -6.76 -10.20 -1.76
C LYS A 137 -7.02 -9.26 -0.59
N GLU A 138 -6.33 -9.46 0.55
CA GLU A 138 -6.43 -8.58 1.72
C GLU A 138 -6.04 -7.13 1.41
N ARG A 139 -4.92 -6.91 0.69
CA ARG A 139 -4.49 -5.56 0.29
C ARG A 139 -5.55 -4.90 -0.61
N LYS A 140 -6.14 -5.63 -1.55
CA LYS A 140 -7.25 -5.14 -2.39
C LYS A 140 -8.49 -4.81 -1.55
N GLN A 141 -8.88 -5.68 -0.61
CA GLN A 141 -9.99 -5.45 0.31
C GLN A 141 -9.76 -4.22 1.21
N LYS A 142 -8.58 -4.07 1.82
CA LYS A 142 -8.21 -2.89 2.63
C LYS A 142 -8.25 -1.59 1.82
N MET A 143 -7.85 -1.63 0.54
CA MET A 143 -7.93 -0.48 -0.37
C MET A 143 -9.38 -0.12 -0.75
N ILE A 144 -10.21 -1.13 -1.04
CA ILE A 144 -11.66 -0.94 -1.30
C ILE A 144 -12.33 -0.38 -0.05
N GLN A 145 -12.16 -1.02 1.11
CA GLN A 145 -12.68 -0.56 2.39
C GLN A 145 -12.29 0.91 2.67
N LYS A 146 -11.02 1.28 2.49
CA LYS A 146 -10.57 2.68 2.71
C LYS A 146 -11.18 3.68 1.73
N ARG A 147 -11.44 3.27 0.49
CA ARG A 147 -12.16 4.10 -0.50
C ARG A 147 -13.62 4.25 -0.10
N ASP A 148 -14.29 3.13 0.18
CA ASP A 148 -15.71 3.09 0.52
C ASP A 148 -15.99 3.82 1.84
N GLU A 149 -15.10 3.71 2.85
CA GLU A 149 -15.16 4.51 4.10
C GLU A 149 -15.03 6.02 3.84
N LYS A 150 -14.26 6.42 2.82
CA LYS A 150 -14.13 7.82 2.40
C LYS A 150 -15.38 8.31 1.65
N GLU A 151 -15.91 7.51 0.72
CA GLU A 151 -17.13 7.80 -0.05
C GLU A 151 -18.37 7.88 0.86
N LEU A 152 -18.47 6.99 1.86
CA LEU A 152 -19.54 6.97 2.85
C LEU A 152 -19.36 8.00 3.99
N ALA A 153 -18.32 8.84 3.92
CA ALA A 153 -17.98 9.86 4.91
C ALA A 153 -17.99 9.33 6.37
N LYS A 154 -17.44 8.13 6.58
CA LYS A 154 -17.42 7.47 7.90
C LYS A 154 -16.62 8.33 8.90
N PRO A 155 -17.18 8.66 10.08
CA PRO A 155 -16.45 9.42 11.09
C PRO A 155 -15.12 8.76 11.46
N LYS A 156 -14.06 9.57 11.56
CA LYS A 156 -12.74 9.09 11.96
C LYS A 156 -12.64 9.03 13.48
N ARG A 157 -11.99 7.99 14.01
CA ARG A 157 -11.67 7.91 15.43
C ARG A 157 -10.86 9.14 15.86
N PRO A 158 -11.21 9.80 16.97
CA PRO A 158 -10.46 10.94 17.49
C PRO A 158 -9.07 10.50 17.97
N SER A 159 -8.17 11.46 18.12
CA SER A 159 -6.83 11.21 18.67
C SER A 159 -6.92 10.92 20.18
N SER A 160 -6.12 9.96 20.66
CA SER A 160 -5.87 9.77 22.10
C SER A 160 -5.19 11.01 22.70
N ALA A 161 -5.18 11.15 24.03
CA ALA A 161 -4.55 12.25 24.76
C ALA A 161 -3.09 12.51 24.30
N TYR A 162 -2.27 11.46 24.27
CA TYR A 162 -0.91 11.52 23.72
C TYR A 162 -0.88 11.95 22.25
N GLY A 163 -1.87 11.55 21.44
CA GLY A 163 -2.00 11.96 20.05
C GLY A 163 -2.46 13.40 19.83
N LEU A 164 -3.10 14.02 20.83
CA LEU A 164 -3.37 15.46 20.88
C LEU A 164 -2.10 16.21 21.29
N PHE A 165 -1.44 15.76 22.36
CA PHE A 165 -0.15 16.31 22.77
C PHE A 165 0.88 16.27 21.64
N MET A 166 1.02 15.15 20.91
CA MET A 166 1.93 15.08 19.76
C MET A 166 1.62 16.16 18.71
N LYS A 167 0.35 16.43 18.39
CA LYS A 167 -0.02 17.49 17.44
C LYS A 167 0.39 18.86 17.96
N ASP A 168 0.07 19.17 19.21
CA ASP A 168 0.40 20.44 19.84
C ASP A 168 1.92 20.61 19.99
N PHE A 169 2.65 19.54 20.27
CA PHE A 169 4.11 19.51 20.35
C PHE A 169 4.76 19.75 18.98
N TYR A 170 4.28 19.11 17.91
CA TYR A 170 4.74 19.39 16.54
C TYR A 170 4.39 20.83 16.12
N ALA A 171 3.22 21.35 16.49
CA ALA A 171 2.82 22.72 16.18
C ALA A 171 3.70 23.76 16.91
N LYS A 172 4.06 23.51 18.17
CA LYS A 172 4.98 24.36 18.96
C LYS A 172 6.42 24.32 18.46
N ASN A 173 6.90 23.15 18.00
CA ASN A 173 8.29 22.93 17.58
C ASN A 173 8.48 22.96 16.05
N ALA A 174 7.53 23.47 15.28
CA ALA A 174 7.65 23.62 13.84
C ALA A 174 8.61 24.79 13.49
N SER A 175 9.81 24.48 12.99
CA SER A 175 10.69 25.52 12.47
C SER A 175 10.13 26.09 11.16
N LYS A 176 10.16 27.42 11.03
CA LYS A 176 9.61 28.14 9.86
C LYS A 176 10.32 27.76 8.54
N ASP A 177 11.58 27.35 8.63
CA ASP A 177 12.41 26.93 7.49
C ASP A 177 12.30 25.43 7.17
N SER A 178 11.47 24.67 7.91
CA SER A 178 11.26 23.25 7.59
C SER A 178 10.46 23.09 6.30
N VAL A 179 11.08 22.49 5.29
CA VAL A 179 10.40 22.06 4.06
C VAL A 179 9.21 21.17 4.46
N LYS A 180 8.02 21.52 3.96
CA LYS A 180 6.69 20.96 4.34
C LYS A 180 6.74 19.51 4.84
N GLY A 181 6.57 19.34 6.15
CA GLY A 181 6.43 18.04 6.81
C GLY A 181 7.72 17.38 7.30
N SER A 182 8.85 18.11 7.31
CA SER A 182 10.17 17.57 7.65
C SER A 182 10.73 18.05 9.01
N SER A 183 9.89 18.18 10.04
CA SER A 183 10.38 18.27 11.42
C SER A 183 10.90 16.89 11.86
N PHE A 184 12.20 16.63 11.72
CA PHE A 184 12.88 15.38 12.11
C PHE A 184 13.00 15.21 13.65
N ILE A 185 11.96 15.56 14.40
CA ILE A 185 11.89 15.29 15.83
C ILE A 185 11.61 13.79 15.99
N SER A 186 12.50 13.08 16.67
CA SER A 186 12.33 11.64 16.84
C SER A 186 11.15 11.32 17.77
N PHE A 187 10.42 10.25 17.48
CA PHE A 187 9.34 9.76 18.36
C PHE A 187 9.80 9.47 19.79
N LYS A 188 11.09 9.14 19.97
CA LYS A 188 11.68 8.92 21.29
C LYS A 188 11.68 10.21 22.11
N VAL A 189 12.19 11.32 21.56
CA VAL A 189 12.17 12.63 22.23
C VAL A 189 10.76 13.04 22.64
N ILE A 190 9.75 12.78 21.80
CA ILE A 190 8.36 13.13 22.10
C ILE A 190 7.77 12.25 23.21
N ALA A 191 8.15 10.98 23.28
CA ALA A 191 7.78 10.08 24.37
C ALA A 191 8.48 10.50 25.69
N ASP A 192 9.77 10.79 25.65
CA ASP A 192 10.55 11.26 26.81
C ASP A 192 9.98 12.58 27.38
N VAL A 193 9.60 13.52 26.50
CA VAL A 193 8.90 14.76 26.91
C VAL A 193 7.52 14.44 27.49
N TRP A 194 6.73 13.56 26.85
CA TRP A 194 5.42 13.19 27.39
C TRP A 194 5.52 12.58 28.79
N GLU A 195 6.48 11.69 29.04
CA GLU A 195 6.62 11.11 30.38
C GLU A 195 7.06 12.13 31.44
N THR A 196 7.88 13.11 31.07
CA THR A 196 8.30 14.19 31.98
C THR A 196 7.24 15.28 32.23
N LEU A 197 6.15 15.34 31.45
CA LEU A 197 5.03 16.26 31.72
C LEU A 197 4.35 15.95 33.07
N SER A 198 3.83 16.99 33.71
CA SER A 198 3.07 16.83 34.95
C SER A 198 1.76 16.06 34.73
N ASN A 199 1.24 15.44 35.79
CA ASN A 199 -0.05 14.76 35.71
C ASN A 199 -1.20 15.73 35.39
N GLU A 200 -1.10 17.00 35.79
CA GLU A 200 -2.09 18.03 35.48
C GLU A 200 -2.12 18.35 33.97
N GLU A 201 -0.95 18.53 33.35
CA GLU A 201 -0.85 18.75 31.91
C GLU A 201 -1.36 17.53 31.12
N LYS A 202 -0.99 16.31 31.54
CA LYS A 202 -1.52 15.05 30.97
C LYS A 202 -3.04 14.99 31.10
N MET A 203 -3.61 15.43 32.22
CA MET A 203 -5.06 15.47 32.45
C MET A 203 -5.79 16.44 31.53
N VAL A 204 -5.21 17.59 31.17
CA VAL A 204 -5.79 18.51 30.17
C VAL A 204 -5.97 17.79 28.82
N TYR A 205 -4.96 17.05 28.35
CA TYR A 205 -5.08 16.26 27.11
C TYR A 205 -6.04 15.06 27.26
N SER A 206 -6.10 14.45 28.45
CA SER A 206 -7.06 13.38 28.78
C SER A 206 -8.51 13.85 28.65
N ASN A 207 -8.84 15.00 29.25
CA ASN A 207 -10.17 15.59 29.20
C ASN A 207 -10.57 15.96 27.76
N LYS A 208 -9.70 16.64 27.01
CA LYS A 208 -9.90 16.94 25.58
C LYS A 208 -10.13 15.68 24.74
N ALA A 209 -9.37 14.61 24.99
CA ALA A 209 -9.57 13.34 24.28
C ALA A 209 -10.89 12.66 24.65
N ALA A 210 -11.30 12.72 25.92
CA ALA A 210 -12.58 12.19 26.39
C ALA A 210 -13.78 12.93 25.77
N GLU A 211 -13.69 14.25 25.61
CA GLU A 211 -14.70 15.07 24.91
C GLU A 211 -14.82 14.69 23.44
N LEU A 212 -13.70 14.65 22.70
CA LEU A 212 -13.70 14.22 21.30
C LEU A 212 -14.24 12.77 21.13
N VAL A 213 -14.04 11.89 22.11
CA VAL A 213 -14.64 10.55 22.14
C VAL A 213 -16.16 10.61 22.35
N LYS A 214 -16.69 11.52 23.18
CA LYS A 214 -18.14 11.74 23.33
C LYS A 214 -18.76 12.23 22.02
N GLU A 215 -18.13 13.19 21.35
CA GLU A 215 -18.58 13.71 20.05
C GLU A 215 -18.57 12.63 18.96
N TYR A 216 -17.44 11.94 18.81
CA TYR A 216 -17.30 10.82 17.87
C TYR A 216 -18.35 9.72 18.09
N ARG A 217 -18.73 9.41 19.34
CA ARG A 217 -19.81 8.45 19.64
C ARG A 217 -21.16 8.93 19.10
N LYS A 218 -21.49 10.22 19.26
CA LYS A 218 -22.72 10.81 18.71
C LYS A 218 -22.73 10.77 17.17
N ASP A 219 -21.62 11.14 16.53
CA ASP A 219 -21.53 11.18 15.07
C ASP A 219 -21.48 9.78 14.44
N MET A 220 -20.85 8.81 15.11
CA MET A 220 -20.94 7.40 14.70
C MET A 220 -22.36 6.85 14.78
N LEU A 221 -23.16 7.25 15.78
CA LEU A 221 -24.56 6.84 15.89
C LEU A 221 -25.42 7.45 14.77
N LYS A 222 -25.26 8.74 14.48
CA LYS A 222 -25.87 9.38 13.30
C LYS A 222 -25.48 8.66 12.00
N TRP A 223 -24.21 8.25 11.88
CA TRP A 223 -23.73 7.50 10.72
C TRP A 223 -24.33 6.08 10.66
N TYR A 224 -24.54 5.39 11.80
CA TYR A 224 -25.22 4.09 11.82
C TYR A 224 -26.65 4.18 11.30
N HIS A 225 -27.44 5.14 11.78
CA HIS A 225 -28.81 5.37 11.26
C HIS A 225 -28.79 5.66 9.75
N LYS A 226 -27.90 6.56 9.29
CA LYS A 226 -27.74 6.85 7.85
C LYS A 226 -27.40 5.61 7.01
N MET A 227 -26.59 4.67 7.52
CA MET A 227 -26.28 3.43 6.82
C MET A 227 -27.43 2.41 6.85
N GLU A 228 -28.21 2.40 7.94
CA GLU A 228 -29.42 1.59 8.09
C GLU A 228 -30.52 2.04 7.12
N ASP A 229 -30.77 3.35 7.00
CA ASP A 229 -31.67 3.95 6.02
C ASP A 229 -31.27 3.62 4.57
N GLN A 230 -29.96 3.53 4.31
CA GLN A 230 -29.40 3.13 3.01
C GLN A 230 -29.39 1.60 2.79
N GLY A 231 -29.91 0.80 3.74
CA GLY A 231 -29.92 -0.66 3.67
C GLY A 231 -28.54 -1.33 3.81
N ARG A 232 -27.50 -0.59 4.18
CA ARG A 232 -26.09 -1.06 4.24
C ARG A 232 -25.71 -1.64 5.61
N LEU A 233 -26.59 -2.47 6.18
CA LEU A 233 -26.39 -3.09 7.50
C LEU A 233 -25.09 -3.89 7.62
N GLU A 234 -24.60 -4.49 6.53
CA GLU A 234 -23.33 -5.23 6.47
C GLU A 234 -22.09 -4.40 6.88
N LEU A 235 -22.16 -3.07 6.78
CA LEU A 235 -21.06 -2.17 7.17
C LEU A 235 -21.06 -1.81 8.66
N LEU A 236 -22.10 -2.21 9.40
CA LEU A 236 -22.29 -1.90 10.81
C LEU A 236 -21.68 -2.99 11.72
N PRO A 237 -21.32 -2.68 12.98
CA PRO A 237 -20.84 -3.70 13.91
C PRO A 237 -21.88 -4.81 14.12
N LYS A 238 -21.42 -6.07 14.25
CA LYS A 238 -22.28 -7.24 14.54
C LYS A 238 -23.15 -7.11 15.80
N SER A 239 -22.79 -6.24 16.74
CA SER A 239 -23.64 -5.87 17.88
C SER A 239 -24.84 -5.04 17.43
N TYR A 240 -24.64 -4.00 16.63
CA TYR A 240 -25.70 -3.15 16.08
C TYR A 240 -26.61 -3.91 15.12
N GLN A 241 -26.03 -4.71 14.20
CA GLN A 241 -26.80 -5.55 13.26
C GLN A 241 -27.83 -6.43 13.98
N ARG A 242 -27.43 -7.07 15.10
CA ARG A 242 -28.32 -7.93 15.92
C ARG A 242 -29.40 -7.16 16.68
N LEU A 243 -29.22 -5.87 16.92
CA LEU A 243 -30.27 -5.02 17.53
C LEU A 243 -31.29 -4.60 16.46
N ALA A 244 -30.81 -4.11 15.32
CA ALA A 244 -31.65 -3.72 14.18
C ALA A 244 -32.52 -4.86 13.63
N THR A 245 -31.99 -6.09 13.55
CA THR A 245 -32.79 -7.24 13.09
C THR A 245 -33.81 -7.72 14.12
N LYS A 246 -33.55 -7.56 15.42
CA LYS A 246 -34.50 -7.87 16.50
C LYS A 246 -35.63 -6.85 16.63
N SER A 247 -35.40 -5.58 16.30
CA SER A 247 -36.41 -4.53 16.38
C SER A 247 -37.37 -4.50 15.19
N LYS A 248 -37.09 -5.25 14.12
CA LYS A 248 -37.96 -5.34 12.95
C LYS A 248 -39.10 -6.32 13.26
N PRO A 249 -40.38 -5.88 13.32
CA PRO A 249 -41.47 -6.78 13.67
C PRO A 249 -41.56 -7.90 12.63
N GLU A 250 -41.68 -9.13 13.14
CA GLU A 250 -41.83 -10.32 12.33
C GLU A 250 -43.07 -10.16 11.45
N ARG A 251 -42.88 -10.12 10.12
CA ARG A 251 -44.01 -10.07 9.17
C ARG A 251 -44.84 -11.33 9.41
N LYS A 252 -46.00 -11.17 10.07
CA LYS A 252 -46.95 -12.26 10.35
C LYS A 252 -47.07 -13.15 9.11
N ARG A 253 -46.55 -14.38 9.20
CA ARG A 253 -46.83 -15.40 8.19
C ARG A 253 -48.34 -15.52 8.14
N LYS A 254 -48.96 -15.23 6.98
CA LYS A 254 -50.37 -15.54 6.77
C LYS A 254 -50.53 -17.05 6.99
N SER A 255 -51.20 -17.42 8.07
CA SER A 255 -51.74 -18.76 8.23
C SER A 255 -52.68 -18.99 7.05
N VAL A 256 -52.28 -19.86 6.13
CA VAL A 256 -53.17 -20.35 5.08
C VAL A 256 -54.18 -21.24 5.79
N GLU A 257 -55.39 -20.72 6.00
CA GLU A 257 -56.54 -21.53 6.41
C GLU A 257 -56.74 -22.61 5.35
N LYS A 258 -56.39 -23.83 5.73
CA LYS A 258 -56.66 -25.01 4.93
C LYS A 258 -58.12 -25.35 5.17
N LYS A 259 -59.00 -24.94 4.26
CA LYS A 259 -60.38 -25.45 4.23
C LYS A 259 -60.31 -26.97 4.08
N GLU A 260 -60.96 -27.67 4.99
CA GLU A 260 -61.28 -29.09 4.84
C GLU A 260 -62.58 -29.19 4.04
N GLU A 261 -62.52 -29.92 2.93
CA GLU A 261 -63.65 -30.43 2.14
C GLU A 261 -63.16 -31.69 1.40
#